data_AF-A0A9K3L8T2-F1
#
_entry.id   AF-A0A9K3L8T2-F1
#
_cell.length_a   1.000
_cell.length_b   1.000
_cell.length_c   1.000
_cell.angle_alpha   90.00
_cell.angle_beta   90.00
_cell.angle_gamma   90.00
#
_symmetry.space_group_name_H-M   'P 1'
#
loop_
_entity.id
_entity.type
_entity.pdbx_description
1 polymer ?
#
loop_
_entity_poly.entity_id
_entity_poly.type
_entity_poly.pdbx_seq_one_letter_code
_entity_poly.pdbx_strand_id
1 'polypeptide(L)'
;MSRFLISTRAQRHASQSMILEAQSFQTGSSNAMFGRKAIKKKRWNEIGVMCIIFYALFYSWILRQRSLYEAVRRGASTQPFHTKLFEEHNNSTRSTNQKRHNVVERPEDHQHLQFSKINDTPTLNFHQKSLDILRQSKQRNTAIRIKHPPEKHPLGLQFIHPKELRQRDFFSDSWLINRQRFLEIDESRIGIVEDAAFAAVGDRAWEPHSYSKMLYDWNDFCVEHLSKWWGVLQVLRGGDPGHIFDHIIGMLERYMTERVRPPPNVSSSNSSPLGKTIGMIAFAPYKTRIQKHDPDGAKGRKLTAYSLAATIASLYQVGFGRVVVVGVNDHDMSHVQDAVNILLPIFDGQKAPSEKNHGHDQTYLVRLGTSNMEIAFVQVTDPRWISNGKVERNIPRAAIIGMRLAMNRKLNSTETSKWLGSHNNAWQYWDNIYLTEPDTILHIRRELLTKFGEALREGLSLFPHRLHPLPHESDLPTNHSLNPGLYLPDVGHFANIVTITTSTNTEKPDALDESRSDYASCCDDGHAWPGDDGWERKDGCRPWWTCGFHRIRFDRGEKFNQTALLEKHERLQLYPMMRLHNGIGAVFASTNHGRRCFPSKSQCIQ
;
A
#
# COMPACT_ATOMS: atom_id res chain seq x y z
N MET A 1 57.43 -22.04 -19.08
CA MET A 1 58.39 -21.33 -18.20
C MET A 1 57.71 -20.10 -17.62
N SER A 2 58.06 -19.53 -16.46
CA SER A 2 58.66 -20.08 -15.23
C SER A 2 58.62 -19.00 -14.14
N ARG A 3 58.43 -19.37 -12.86
CA ARG A 3 58.49 -18.52 -11.65
C ARG A 3 57.41 -17.43 -11.52
N PHE A 4 56.39 -17.68 -10.70
CA PHE A 4 56.23 -16.97 -9.41
C PHE A 4 55.34 -17.80 -8.46
N LEU A 5 55.96 -18.31 -7.40
CA LEU A 5 55.39 -19.06 -6.26
C LEU A 5 56.29 -18.76 -5.05
N ILE A 6 55.82 -19.04 -3.82
CA ILE A 6 56.36 -18.54 -2.52
C ILE A 6 55.87 -17.09 -2.29
N SER A 7 55.28 -16.68 -1.15
CA SER A 7 54.87 -17.38 0.08
C SER A 7 53.64 -16.71 0.71
N THR A 8 52.82 -17.47 1.45
CA THR A 8 52.25 -17.03 2.76
C THR A 8 51.65 -18.21 3.54
N ARG A 9 52.45 -19.24 3.83
CA ARG A 9 52.02 -20.43 4.60
C ARG A 9 52.03 -20.16 6.11
N ALA A 10 51.27 -19.17 6.58
CA ALA A 10 51.39 -18.62 7.94
C ALA A 10 50.09 -18.41 8.75
N GLN A 11 48.91 -18.77 8.22
CA GLN A 11 47.61 -18.57 8.92
C GLN A 11 46.72 -19.84 8.96
N ARG A 12 47.28 -20.99 9.39
CA ARG A 12 46.51 -22.25 9.59
C ARG A 12 46.83 -23.00 10.91
N HIS A 13 47.24 -22.30 11.97
CA HIS A 13 47.53 -22.92 13.28
C HIS A 13 46.79 -22.30 14.48
N ALA A 14 45.80 -21.43 14.25
CA ALA A 14 45.04 -20.75 15.32
C ALA A 14 43.59 -21.24 15.50
N SER A 15 43.17 -22.29 14.79
CA SER A 15 41.76 -22.72 14.71
C SER A 15 41.50 -24.21 14.98
N GLN A 16 42.48 -24.95 15.49
CA GLN A 16 42.32 -26.38 15.85
C GLN A 16 42.55 -26.71 17.34
N SER A 17 42.92 -25.73 18.17
CA SER A 17 43.12 -25.93 19.63
C SER A 17 41.85 -25.74 20.48
N MET A 18 40.75 -25.20 19.93
CA MET A 18 39.53 -24.88 20.70
C MET A 18 38.38 -25.91 20.56
N ILE A 19 38.63 -27.09 20.00
CA ILE A 19 37.59 -28.10 19.72
C ILE A 19 37.75 -29.39 20.57
N LEU A 20 38.87 -29.56 21.30
CA LEU A 20 39.16 -30.78 22.07
C LEU A 20 39.01 -30.68 23.61
N GLU A 21 38.62 -29.53 24.17
CA GLU A 21 38.32 -29.39 25.62
C GLU A 21 36.82 -29.46 25.97
N ALA A 22 35.94 -29.70 24.98
CA ALA A 22 34.49 -29.62 25.16
C ALA A 22 33.79 -30.94 25.56
N GLN A 23 34.52 -32.05 25.68
CA GLN A 23 33.93 -33.40 25.87
C GLN A 23 34.34 -34.14 27.16
N SER A 24 34.97 -33.46 28.13
CA SER A 24 35.49 -34.11 29.36
C SER A 24 34.94 -33.52 30.68
N PHE A 25 33.68 -33.08 30.72
CA PHE A 25 33.03 -32.61 31.95
C PHE A 25 31.56 -33.05 32.08
N GLN A 26 31.35 -34.37 32.23
CA GLN A 26 30.03 -34.92 32.56
C GLN A 26 30.05 -36.01 33.65
N THR A 27 30.87 -35.83 34.69
CA THR A 27 30.78 -36.56 35.96
C THR A 27 31.21 -35.68 37.13
N GLY A 28 30.48 -35.74 38.25
CA GLY A 28 31.04 -35.46 39.58
C GLY A 28 30.70 -34.12 40.26
N SER A 29 29.85 -34.24 41.28
CA SER A 29 29.90 -33.54 42.58
C SER A 29 29.66 -32.02 42.69
N SER A 30 28.96 -31.69 43.77
CA SER A 30 28.69 -30.34 44.27
C SER A 30 29.79 -29.86 45.23
N ASN A 31 30.53 -28.79 44.87
CA ASN A 31 31.00 -27.72 45.78
C ASN A 31 31.91 -26.69 45.06
N ALA A 32 31.35 -25.61 44.49
CA ALA A 32 32.15 -24.57 43.80
C ALA A 32 31.50 -23.16 43.70
N MET A 33 30.65 -22.74 44.65
CA MET A 33 29.81 -21.53 44.48
C MET A 33 30.41 -20.18 44.97
N PHE A 34 31.74 -20.00 45.01
CA PHE A 34 32.35 -18.69 45.36
C PHE A 34 33.21 -18.03 44.27
N GLY A 35 33.91 -18.80 43.40
CA GLY A 35 34.83 -18.21 42.40
C GLY A 35 34.17 -17.40 41.27
N ARG A 36 32.90 -17.67 40.92
CA ARG A 36 32.28 -17.19 39.66
C ARG A 36 31.89 -15.70 39.64
N LYS A 37 31.90 -14.98 40.77
CA LYS A 37 31.56 -13.54 40.81
C LYS A 37 32.71 -12.63 40.37
N ALA A 38 33.96 -12.96 40.70
CA ALA A 38 35.12 -12.12 40.39
C ALA A 38 35.39 -11.98 38.88
N ILE A 39 35.38 -13.12 38.15
CA ILE A 39 35.68 -13.17 36.71
C ILE A 39 34.69 -12.34 35.89
N LYS A 40 33.41 -12.32 36.25
CA LYS A 40 32.40 -11.48 35.58
C LYS A 40 32.70 -9.98 35.72
N LYS A 41 33.14 -9.52 36.90
CA LYS A 41 33.39 -8.08 37.15
C LYS A 41 34.55 -7.55 36.29
N LYS A 42 35.60 -8.35 36.05
CA LYS A 42 36.72 -7.95 35.18
C LYS A 42 36.28 -7.71 33.73
N ARG A 43 35.54 -8.65 33.13
CA ARG A 43 35.04 -8.54 31.75
C ARG A 43 34.13 -7.32 31.53
N TRP A 44 33.30 -6.95 32.50
CA TRP A 44 32.44 -5.76 32.36
C TRP A 44 33.25 -4.45 32.33
N ASN A 45 34.35 -4.36 33.08
CA ASN A 45 35.24 -3.19 33.02
C ASN A 45 35.97 -3.12 31.66
N GLU A 46 36.45 -4.26 31.13
CA GLU A 46 37.12 -4.35 29.82
C GLU A 46 36.18 -3.89 28.68
N ILE A 47 34.91 -4.30 28.71
CA ILE A 47 33.87 -3.86 27.77
C ILE A 47 33.59 -2.34 27.93
N GLY A 48 33.47 -1.85 29.16
CA GLY A 48 33.25 -0.43 29.44
C GLY A 48 34.34 0.49 28.87
N VAL A 49 35.61 0.10 29.03
CA VAL A 49 36.76 0.83 28.47
C VAL A 49 36.71 0.83 26.93
N MET A 50 36.39 -0.30 26.29
CA MET A 50 36.25 -0.37 24.83
C MET A 50 35.14 0.54 24.30
N CYS A 51 33.98 0.60 24.97
CA CYS A 51 32.90 1.51 24.61
C CYS A 51 33.31 2.99 24.72
N ILE A 52 34.04 3.37 25.77
CA ILE A 52 34.54 4.75 25.96
C ILE A 52 35.54 5.13 24.85
N ILE A 53 36.48 4.24 24.51
CA ILE A 53 37.45 4.46 23.43
C ILE A 53 36.71 4.63 22.08
N PHE A 54 35.74 3.77 21.79
CA PHE A 54 34.98 3.85 20.53
C PHE A 54 34.18 5.17 20.43
N TYR A 55 33.56 5.61 21.53
CA TYR A 55 32.82 6.87 21.59
C TYR A 55 33.74 8.09 21.40
N ALA A 56 34.93 8.08 22.02
CA ALA A 56 35.93 9.14 21.86
C ALA A 56 36.46 9.24 20.42
N LEU A 57 36.74 8.10 19.77
CA LEU A 57 37.16 8.06 18.37
C LEU A 57 36.06 8.55 17.43
N PHE A 58 34.81 8.15 17.65
CA PHE A 58 33.66 8.61 16.87
C PHE A 58 33.41 10.12 17.01
N TYR A 59 33.49 10.65 18.23
CA TYR A 59 33.35 12.09 18.50
C TYR A 59 34.48 12.91 17.85
N SER A 60 35.73 12.42 17.93
CA SER A 60 36.88 13.02 17.25
C SER A 60 36.71 13.05 15.72
N TRP A 61 36.17 11.99 15.13
CA TRP A 61 35.83 11.94 13.70
C TRP A 61 34.77 12.99 13.33
N ILE A 62 33.69 13.14 14.12
CA ILE A 62 32.65 14.17 13.89
C ILE A 62 33.26 15.58 13.94
N LEU A 63 34.12 15.88 14.93
CA LEU A 63 34.80 17.17 15.03
C LEU A 63 35.69 17.45 13.79
N ARG A 64 36.37 16.42 13.28
CA ARG A 64 37.19 16.52 12.07
C ARG A 64 36.36 16.80 10.81
N GLN A 65 35.19 16.17 10.66
CA GLN A 65 34.26 16.45 9.56
C GLN A 65 33.70 17.88 9.65
N ARG A 66 33.35 18.35 10.85
CA ARG A 66 32.89 19.74 11.06
C ARG A 66 33.97 20.76 10.72
N SER A 67 35.23 20.49 11.10
CA SER A 67 36.38 21.34 10.76
C SER A 67 36.60 21.43 9.24
N LEU A 68 36.51 20.31 8.51
CA LEU A 68 36.58 20.29 7.05
C LEU A 68 35.44 21.08 6.40
N TYR A 69 34.21 20.91 6.88
CA TYR A 69 33.04 21.66 6.39
C TYR A 69 33.20 23.18 6.60
N GLU A 70 33.67 23.61 7.78
CA GLU A 70 33.93 25.02 8.03
C GLU A 70 35.11 25.58 7.22
N ALA A 71 36.14 24.77 6.91
CA ALA A 71 37.22 25.17 6.02
C ALA A 71 36.72 25.41 4.59
N VAL A 72 35.92 24.48 4.03
CA VAL A 72 35.26 24.66 2.72
C VAL A 72 34.36 25.89 2.71
N ARG A 73 33.57 26.13 3.77
CA ARG A 73 32.70 27.30 3.88
C ARG A 73 33.47 28.63 3.92
N ARG A 74 34.73 28.62 4.40
CA ARG A 74 35.60 29.82 4.43
C ARG A 74 36.36 30.04 3.12
N GLY A 75 36.64 28.98 2.35
CA GLY A 75 37.33 29.08 1.06
C GLY A 75 36.48 29.59 -0.10
N ALA A 76 35.14 29.51 -0.01
CA ALA A 76 34.22 29.77 -1.12
C ALA A 76 33.83 31.25 -1.34
N SER A 77 34.71 32.22 -1.04
CA SER A 77 34.34 33.65 -1.00
C SER A 77 35.45 34.61 -1.46
N THR A 78 35.92 34.50 -2.71
CA THR A 78 36.74 35.56 -3.36
C THR A 78 36.49 35.67 -4.88
N GLN A 79 35.69 36.66 -5.29
CA GLN A 79 35.89 37.57 -6.44
C GLN A 79 34.65 38.51 -6.52
N PRO A 80 34.78 39.80 -6.94
CA PRO A 80 33.73 40.80 -6.77
C PRO A 80 32.95 41.12 -8.06
N PHE A 81 31.80 41.81 -7.91
CA PHE A 81 31.17 42.55 -9.01
C PHE A 81 30.72 43.96 -8.55
N HIS A 82 30.59 44.87 -9.52
CA HIS A 82 30.60 46.32 -9.30
C HIS A 82 29.35 46.95 -8.65
N THR A 83 29.59 48.06 -7.97
CA THR A 83 28.59 48.97 -7.37
C THR A 83 27.99 49.98 -8.37
N LYS A 84 26.68 50.23 -8.21
CA LYS A 84 26.00 51.54 -8.32
C LYS A 84 24.89 51.54 -7.25
N LEU A 85 24.92 52.40 -6.23
CA LEU A 85 24.55 53.83 -6.23
C LEU A 85 23.06 54.07 -6.58
N PHE A 86 22.26 54.35 -5.54
CA PHE A 86 21.12 55.27 -5.55
C PHE A 86 20.58 55.50 -4.12
N GLU A 87 20.30 56.75 -3.78
CA GLU A 87 20.11 57.22 -2.41
C GLU A 87 18.88 58.18 -2.32
N GLU A 88 18.22 58.42 -1.17
CA GLU A 88 18.46 57.93 0.20
C GLU A 88 17.25 57.09 0.73
N HIS A 89 16.23 57.52 1.50
CA HIS A 89 16.02 58.75 2.28
C HIS A 89 15.12 58.54 3.53
N ASN A 90 15.47 59.19 4.66
CA ASN A 90 14.60 59.65 5.77
C ASN A 90 13.48 58.72 6.33
N ASN A 91 13.58 58.24 7.59
CA ASN A 91 13.08 58.86 8.85
C ASN A 91 11.56 58.68 9.15
N SER A 92 11.04 58.56 10.40
CA SER A 92 11.63 58.41 11.75
C SER A 92 10.58 57.93 12.80
N THR A 93 11.04 57.47 13.98
CA THR A 93 10.36 57.46 15.31
C THR A 93 8.94 56.89 15.51
N ARG A 94 8.88 55.68 16.09
CA ARG A 94 8.55 55.43 17.52
C ARG A 94 7.43 56.29 18.17
N SER A 95 6.30 55.67 18.49
CA SER A 95 5.48 56.04 19.67
C SER A 95 4.67 54.86 20.22
N THR A 96 4.43 54.84 21.53
CA THR A 96 3.56 53.90 22.24
C THR A 96 2.46 54.66 22.93
N ASN A 97 1.18 54.26 22.83
CA ASN A 97 0.28 54.42 23.97
C ASN A 97 -0.96 53.52 24.00
N GLN A 98 -1.51 53.46 25.21
CA GLN A 98 -2.52 52.53 25.72
C GLN A 98 -3.84 53.30 25.97
N LYS A 99 -5.02 52.74 25.61
CA LYS A 99 -6.23 52.60 26.47
C LYS A 99 -7.59 52.40 25.75
N ARG A 100 -8.33 51.41 26.29
CA ARG A 100 -9.78 51.37 26.59
C ARG A 100 -10.85 51.33 25.48
N HIS A 101 -11.97 50.76 25.92
CA HIS A 101 -13.22 50.45 25.22
C HIS A 101 -13.90 51.63 24.52
N ASN A 102 -14.72 51.31 23.51
CA ASN A 102 -16.17 51.33 23.71
C ASN A 102 -16.88 50.28 22.85
N VAL A 103 -18.05 49.84 23.30
CA VAL A 103 -19.01 49.06 22.50
C VAL A 103 -19.95 50.06 21.82
N VAL A 104 -20.15 49.91 20.51
CA VAL A 104 -21.17 50.65 19.75
C VAL A 104 -21.76 49.68 18.73
N GLU A 105 -23.09 49.64 18.68
CA GLU A 105 -23.85 48.78 17.76
C GLU A 105 -23.76 49.32 16.32
N ARG A 106 -23.93 48.44 15.32
CA ARG A 106 -24.11 48.85 13.92
C ARG A 106 -25.52 48.47 13.45
N PRO A 107 -26.26 49.40 12.84
CA PRO A 107 -27.39 49.05 11.98
C PRO A 107 -26.93 48.27 10.75
N GLU A 108 -27.88 47.60 10.12
CA GLU A 108 -27.74 47.02 8.78
C GLU A 108 -27.79 48.13 7.73
N ASP A 109 -27.00 48.02 6.66
CA ASP A 109 -27.11 48.90 5.49
C ASP A 109 -26.79 48.10 4.22
N HIS A 110 -27.76 48.01 3.32
CA HIS A 110 -27.60 47.35 2.02
C HIS A 110 -26.94 48.30 1.01
N GLN A 111 -25.79 47.93 0.44
CA GLN A 111 -25.24 48.61 -0.73
C GLN A 111 -25.05 47.66 -1.92
N HIS A 112 -25.66 48.03 -3.05
CA HIS A 112 -25.44 47.39 -4.34
C HIS A 112 -24.02 47.67 -4.84
N LEU A 113 -23.19 46.62 -4.99
CA LEU A 113 -21.93 46.71 -5.71
C LEU A 113 -22.18 46.63 -7.22
N GLN A 114 -21.91 47.73 -7.94
CA GLN A 114 -21.79 47.71 -9.40
C GLN A 114 -20.46 47.05 -9.79
N PHE A 115 -20.51 46.13 -10.75
CA PHE A 115 -19.30 45.54 -11.34
C PHE A 115 -18.66 46.53 -12.34
N SER A 116 -17.47 47.03 -12.01
CA SER A 116 -16.59 47.67 -12.99
C SER A 116 -15.91 46.62 -13.87
N LYS A 117 -15.73 46.95 -15.16
CA LYS A 117 -14.95 46.11 -16.08
C LYS A 117 -13.46 46.25 -15.76
N ILE A 118 -12.76 45.12 -15.70
CA ILE A 118 -11.29 45.05 -15.69
C ILE A 118 -10.87 44.36 -16.98
N ASN A 119 -9.89 44.94 -17.68
CA ASN A 119 -9.46 44.50 -19.01
C ASN A 119 -8.43 43.37 -18.97
N ASP A 120 -8.27 42.73 -20.12
CA ASP A 120 -7.52 41.51 -20.37
C ASP A 120 -6.04 41.53 -19.98
N THR A 121 -5.53 40.39 -19.51
CA THR A 121 -4.12 40.00 -19.60
C THR A 121 -4.01 38.45 -19.71
N PRO A 122 -2.98 37.89 -20.35
CA PRO A 122 -3.14 36.64 -21.11
C PRO A 122 -2.75 35.34 -20.37
N THR A 123 -3.72 34.43 -20.22
CA THR A 123 -3.51 33.04 -19.73
C THR A 123 -3.57 31.97 -20.85
N LEU A 124 -3.65 32.38 -22.12
CA LEU A 124 -4.07 31.53 -23.24
C LEU A 124 -3.19 30.30 -23.55
N ASN A 125 -1.88 30.35 -23.28
CA ASN A 125 -0.93 29.36 -23.79
C ASN A 125 -1.04 27.96 -23.18
N PHE A 126 -1.46 27.82 -21.93
CA PHE A 126 -1.54 26.50 -21.29
C PHE A 126 -2.78 25.73 -21.75
N HIS A 127 -3.92 26.42 -21.86
CA HIS A 127 -5.20 25.80 -22.21
C HIS A 127 -5.21 25.25 -23.64
N GLN A 128 -4.53 25.94 -24.58
CA GLN A 128 -4.38 25.52 -25.97
C GLN A 128 -3.64 24.19 -26.10
N LYS A 129 -2.53 24.02 -25.36
CA LYS A 129 -1.69 22.81 -25.41
C LYS A 129 -2.45 21.56 -24.95
N SER A 130 -3.28 21.67 -23.91
CA SER A 130 -4.15 20.57 -23.46
C SER A 130 -5.27 20.26 -24.46
N LEU A 131 -5.84 21.29 -25.10
CA LEU A 131 -6.87 21.11 -26.12
C LEU A 131 -6.35 20.42 -27.38
N ASP A 132 -5.11 20.69 -27.79
CA ASP A 132 -4.53 20.06 -28.99
C ASP A 132 -4.14 18.60 -28.76
N ILE A 133 -3.73 18.21 -27.54
CA ILE A 133 -3.59 16.80 -27.13
C ILE A 133 -4.95 16.07 -27.22
N LEU A 134 -6.03 16.70 -26.74
CA LEU A 134 -7.40 16.18 -26.84
C LEU A 134 -7.93 16.11 -28.29
N ARG A 135 -7.49 17.01 -29.18
CA ARG A 135 -7.81 16.95 -30.61
C ARG A 135 -7.10 15.80 -31.31
N GLN A 136 -5.82 15.58 -31.02
CA GLN A 136 -5.05 14.46 -31.60
C GLN A 136 -5.61 13.10 -31.19
N SER A 137 -6.12 12.93 -29.95
CA SER A 137 -6.78 11.69 -29.55
C SER A 137 -8.14 11.50 -30.25
N LYS A 138 -8.95 12.56 -30.40
CA LYS A 138 -10.23 12.48 -31.14
C LYS A 138 -10.05 12.16 -32.63
N GLN A 139 -9.03 12.73 -33.29
CA GLN A 139 -8.78 12.49 -34.71
C GLN A 139 -8.32 11.05 -35.04
N ARG A 140 -7.67 10.35 -34.10
CA ARG A 140 -7.31 8.93 -34.31
C ARG A 140 -8.51 7.98 -34.31
N ASN A 141 -9.64 8.37 -33.72
CA ASN A 141 -10.79 7.49 -33.48
C ASN A 141 -11.88 7.56 -34.56
N THR A 142 -11.72 8.34 -35.64
CA THR A 142 -12.81 8.67 -36.58
C THR A 142 -12.80 7.88 -37.91
N ALA A 143 -11.83 6.97 -38.14
CA ALA A 143 -11.50 6.44 -39.47
C ALA A 143 -11.51 4.90 -39.62
N ILE A 144 -12.30 4.15 -38.83
CA ILE A 144 -12.53 2.71 -39.05
C ILE A 144 -14.02 2.40 -39.00
N ARG A 145 -14.61 1.91 -40.11
CA ARG A 145 -16.03 1.54 -40.20
C ARG A 145 -16.33 0.40 -41.17
N ILE A 146 -15.84 -0.80 -40.86
CA ILE A 146 -16.35 -2.06 -41.44
C ILE A 146 -16.85 -2.93 -40.28
N LYS A 147 -18.15 -3.25 -40.27
CA LYS A 147 -18.79 -4.05 -39.22
C LYS A 147 -18.70 -5.55 -39.54
N HIS A 148 -17.56 -6.17 -39.25
CA HIS A 148 -17.57 -7.58 -38.86
C HIS A 148 -17.84 -7.67 -37.36
N PRO A 149 -18.59 -8.67 -36.86
CA PRO A 149 -18.60 -8.96 -35.44
C PRO A 149 -17.16 -9.34 -35.04
N PRO A 150 -16.59 -8.78 -33.95
CA PRO A 150 -15.22 -9.08 -33.56
C PRO A 150 -15.08 -10.57 -33.28
N GLU A 151 -14.08 -11.19 -33.89
CA GLU A 151 -13.76 -12.59 -33.64
C GLU A 151 -13.44 -12.78 -32.16
N LYS A 152 -14.04 -13.79 -31.53
CA LYS A 152 -13.84 -14.05 -30.09
C LYS A 152 -12.48 -14.70 -29.87
N HIS A 153 -11.42 -13.91 -29.92
CA HIS A 153 -10.10 -14.34 -29.47
C HIS A 153 -10.20 -14.89 -28.04
N PRO A 154 -9.57 -16.05 -27.76
CA PRO A 154 -9.65 -16.67 -26.44
C PRO A 154 -8.97 -15.78 -25.39
N LEU A 155 -9.70 -15.49 -24.32
CA LEU A 155 -9.18 -14.73 -23.16
C LEU A 155 -7.96 -15.45 -22.56
N GLY A 156 -6.79 -14.84 -22.73
CA GLY A 156 -5.50 -15.30 -22.20
C GLY A 156 -4.79 -14.20 -21.42
N LEU A 157 -3.87 -14.59 -20.54
CA LEU A 157 -3.07 -13.63 -19.78
C LEU A 157 -2.03 -12.95 -20.68
N GLN A 158 -2.21 -11.66 -20.92
CA GLN A 158 -1.18 -10.81 -21.52
C GLN A 158 -0.33 -10.20 -20.42
N PHE A 159 0.99 -10.30 -20.53
CA PHE A 159 1.94 -9.82 -19.54
C PHE A 159 2.68 -8.59 -20.06
N ILE A 160 2.87 -7.56 -19.23
CA ILE A 160 3.76 -6.45 -19.56
C ILE A 160 5.16 -7.01 -19.83
N HIS A 161 5.80 -6.55 -20.91
CA HIS A 161 7.09 -7.09 -21.32
C HIS A 161 8.16 -6.81 -20.24
N PRO A 162 9.04 -7.76 -19.86
CA PRO A 162 9.92 -7.59 -18.69
C PRO A 162 10.83 -6.36 -18.73
N LYS A 163 11.25 -5.90 -19.91
CA LYS A 163 12.05 -4.66 -20.05
C LYS A 163 11.26 -3.39 -19.70
N GLU A 164 9.94 -3.44 -19.77
CA GLU A 164 9.06 -2.32 -19.44
C GLU A 164 8.76 -2.22 -17.93
N LEU A 165 9.14 -3.22 -17.13
CA LEU A 165 8.90 -3.29 -15.70
C LEU A 165 10.17 -3.00 -14.90
N ARG A 166 10.11 -2.01 -14.01
CA ARG A 166 11.14 -1.76 -13.00
C ARG A 166 10.74 -2.41 -11.68
N GLN A 167 11.69 -2.72 -10.80
CA GLN A 167 11.39 -3.30 -9.48
C GLN A 167 10.31 -2.52 -8.70
N ARG A 168 10.30 -1.18 -8.80
CA ARG A 168 9.31 -0.30 -8.14
C ARG A 168 7.87 -0.50 -8.65
N ASP A 169 7.69 -1.07 -9.84
CA ASP A 169 6.40 -1.19 -10.50
C ASP A 169 5.60 -2.37 -9.88
N PHE A 170 6.31 -3.43 -9.46
CA PHE A 170 5.80 -4.57 -8.67
C PHE A 170 5.48 -4.23 -7.20
N PHE A 171 5.50 -2.95 -6.81
CA PHE A 171 5.28 -2.53 -5.43
C PHE A 171 3.79 -2.46 -5.07
N SER A 172 3.20 -3.63 -4.93
CA SER A 172 1.81 -3.83 -4.55
C SER A 172 1.57 -3.99 -3.05
N ASP A 173 2.61 -4.27 -2.25
CA ASP A 173 2.50 -4.90 -0.92
C ASP A 173 1.63 -6.18 -0.95
N SER A 174 1.56 -6.82 -2.13
CA SER A 174 0.78 -8.02 -2.39
C SER A 174 1.35 -8.79 -3.58
N TRP A 175 1.22 -10.11 -3.60
CA TRP A 175 1.60 -10.97 -4.72
C TRP A 175 0.85 -12.30 -4.64
N LEU A 176 0.68 -12.99 -5.78
CA LEU A 176 0.13 -14.34 -5.88
C LEU A 176 1.18 -15.25 -6.52
N ILE A 177 1.71 -16.21 -5.75
CA ILE A 177 2.80 -17.09 -6.17
C ILE A 177 2.52 -18.54 -5.78
N ASN A 178 3.16 -19.50 -6.45
CA ASN A 178 3.00 -20.90 -6.07
C ASN A 178 3.83 -21.28 -4.82
N ARG A 179 3.51 -22.43 -4.22
CA ARG A 179 4.18 -22.97 -3.03
C ARG A 179 5.70 -23.09 -3.18
N GLN A 180 6.21 -23.44 -4.36
CA GLN A 180 7.65 -23.57 -4.60
C GLN A 180 8.35 -22.20 -4.54
N ARG A 181 7.84 -21.21 -5.28
CA ARG A 181 8.35 -19.82 -5.25
C ARG A 181 8.24 -19.19 -3.86
N PHE A 182 7.19 -19.51 -3.12
CA PHE A 182 7.04 -19.05 -1.74
C PHE A 182 8.15 -19.57 -0.80
N LEU A 183 8.54 -20.84 -0.93
CA LEU A 183 9.58 -21.44 -0.10
C LEU A 183 10.98 -20.90 -0.44
N GLU A 184 11.19 -20.45 -1.68
CA GLU A 184 12.43 -19.83 -2.19
C GLU A 184 12.69 -18.40 -1.65
N ILE A 185 11.68 -17.74 -1.04
CA ILE A 185 11.84 -16.37 -0.50
C ILE A 185 12.91 -16.33 0.61
N ASP A 186 13.91 -15.47 0.42
CA ASP A 186 14.98 -15.18 1.38
C ASP A 186 14.49 -14.16 2.44
N GLU A 187 14.10 -14.68 3.61
CA GLU A 187 13.55 -13.89 4.73
C GLU A 187 14.58 -12.97 5.41
N SER A 188 15.87 -13.10 5.08
CA SER A 188 16.92 -12.19 5.58
C SER A 188 16.89 -10.83 4.91
N ARG A 189 16.28 -10.73 3.71
CA ARG A 189 16.11 -9.48 2.94
C ARG A 189 14.96 -8.61 3.44
N ILE A 190 14.08 -9.14 4.28
CA ILE A 190 12.87 -8.45 4.73
C ILE A 190 13.17 -7.72 6.05
N GLY A 191 13.31 -6.39 6.00
CA GLY A 191 13.52 -5.52 7.17
C GLY A 191 12.32 -4.62 7.49
N ILE A 192 11.49 -4.31 6.50
CA ILE A 192 10.20 -3.60 6.60
C ILE A 192 9.09 -4.30 5.78
N VAL A 193 7.85 -3.79 5.84
CA VAL A 193 6.68 -4.32 5.09
C VAL A 193 7.01 -4.38 3.61
N GLU A 194 7.55 -3.27 3.13
CA GLU A 194 7.79 -3.00 1.72
C GLU A 194 8.78 -4.00 1.10
N ASP A 195 9.73 -4.50 1.90
CA ASP A 195 10.71 -5.50 1.46
C ASP A 195 10.08 -6.88 1.20
N ALA A 196 8.93 -7.20 1.82
CA ALA A 196 8.27 -8.50 1.66
C ALA A 196 7.62 -8.66 0.27
N ALA A 197 7.20 -7.55 -0.35
CA ALA A 197 6.85 -7.54 -1.76
C ALA A 197 8.10 -7.76 -2.63
N PHE A 198 9.13 -6.95 -2.42
CA PHE A 198 10.35 -6.99 -3.23
C PHE A 198 11.18 -8.27 -3.10
N ALA A 199 11.09 -8.99 -1.99
CA ALA A 199 11.78 -10.27 -1.79
C ALA A 199 11.32 -11.36 -2.76
N ALA A 200 10.06 -11.31 -3.22
CA ALA A 200 9.51 -12.24 -4.22
C ALA A 200 9.82 -11.84 -5.68
N VAL A 201 10.26 -10.59 -5.93
CA VAL A 201 10.38 -10.01 -7.29
C VAL A 201 11.65 -10.42 -8.03
N GLY A 202 12.81 -10.46 -7.36
CA GLY A 202 14.13 -10.58 -7.99
C GLY A 202 15.25 -10.92 -7.00
N ASP A 203 16.32 -11.58 -7.43
CA ASP A 203 17.44 -12.00 -6.56
C ASP A 203 18.52 -10.93 -6.41
N ARG A 204 18.22 -9.92 -5.59
CA ARG A 204 19.14 -8.85 -5.13
C ARG A 204 19.72 -7.92 -6.21
N ALA A 205 19.59 -8.25 -7.50
CA ALA A 205 20.25 -7.58 -8.63
C ALA A 205 19.51 -6.36 -9.21
N TRP A 206 18.50 -5.82 -8.53
CA TRP A 206 17.57 -4.75 -8.98
C TRP A 206 16.69 -5.09 -10.19
N GLU A 207 17.08 -6.05 -11.02
CA GLU A 207 16.25 -6.58 -12.11
C GLU A 207 15.17 -7.56 -11.57
N PRO A 208 13.94 -7.52 -12.11
CA PRO A 208 12.92 -8.53 -11.83
C PRO A 208 13.30 -9.89 -12.41
N HIS A 209 12.95 -10.97 -11.71
CA HIS A 209 13.06 -12.32 -12.26
C HIS A 209 12.20 -12.49 -13.51
N SER A 210 12.64 -13.34 -14.45
CA SER A 210 11.90 -13.66 -15.68
C SER A 210 10.51 -14.26 -15.42
N TYR A 211 10.32 -14.89 -14.25
CA TYR A 211 9.05 -15.44 -13.79
C TYR A 211 8.15 -14.42 -13.06
N SER A 212 8.64 -13.24 -12.70
CA SER A 212 7.86 -12.17 -12.06
C SER A 212 7.08 -11.40 -13.11
N LYS A 213 5.74 -11.45 -13.04
CA LYS A 213 4.84 -10.89 -14.06
C LYS A 213 3.84 -9.89 -13.48
N MET A 214 3.51 -8.89 -14.28
CA MET A 214 2.32 -8.03 -14.14
C MET A 214 1.51 -8.13 -15.44
N LEU A 215 0.18 -8.03 -15.35
CA LEU A 215 -0.70 -8.15 -16.52
C LEU A 215 -0.81 -6.84 -17.29
N TYR A 216 -1.04 -6.93 -18.61
CA TYR A 216 -1.10 -5.77 -19.51
C TYR A 216 -2.43 -5.00 -19.40
N ASP A 217 -3.54 -5.69 -19.14
CA ASP A 217 -4.77 -5.07 -18.65
C ASP A 217 -4.73 -5.02 -17.12
N TRP A 218 -4.76 -3.83 -16.53
CA TRP A 218 -4.81 -3.69 -15.08
C TRP A 218 -6.06 -4.35 -14.49
N ASN A 219 -7.16 -4.37 -15.25
CA ASN A 219 -8.45 -4.93 -14.85
C ASN A 219 -8.43 -6.46 -14.66
N ASP A 220 -7.39 -7.14 -15.16
CA ASP A 220 -7.23 -8.58 -14.96
C ASP A 220 -6.67 -8.95 -13.58
N PHE A 221 -5.76 -8.14 -13.03
CA PHE A 221 -5.20 -8.33 -11.69
C PHE A 221 -4.77 -6.99 -11.10
N CYS A 222 -5.61 -6.45 -10.21
CA CYS A 222 -5.31 -5.22 -9.50
C CYS A 222 -5.82 -5.26 -8.06
N VAL A 223 -5.37 -4.30 -7.26
CA VAL A 223 -5.86 -4.09 -5.89
C VAL A 223 -6.16 -2.61 -5.65
N GLU A 224 -7.30 -2.31 -5.02
CA GLU A 224 -7.56 -0.99 -4.45
C GLU A 224 -6.98 -0.95 -3.03
N HIS A 225 -5.87 -0.21 -2.82
CA HIS A 225 -5.20 -0.11 -1.51
C HIS A 225 -5.51 1.24 -0.84
N LEU A 226 -6.14 1.18 0.33
CA LEU A 226 -6.96 2.28 0.86
C LEU A 226 -6.31 3.16 1.94
N SER A 227 -5.25 2.73 2.64
CA SER A 227 -4.68 3.45 3.81
C SER A 227 -4.41 4.95 3.61
N LYS A 228 -3.99 5.33 2.40
CA LYS A 228 -3.62 6.71 2.06
C LYS A 228 -4.83 7.55 1.68
N TRP A 229 -5.92 6.94 1.18
CA TRP A 229 -7.15 7.63 0.77
C TRP A 229 -7.85 8.26 1.99
N TRP A 230 -8.22 7.45 2.99
CA TRP A 230 -8.70 7.97 4.28
C TRP A 230 -7.61 8.70 5.09
N GLY A 231 -6.34 8.42 4.81
CA GLY A 231 -5.19 9.14 5.37
C GLY A 231 -5.08 10.60 4.89
N VAL A 232 -5.49 10.89 3.65
CA VAL A 232 -5.60 12.24 3.08
C VAL A 232 -6.89 12.92 3.52
N LEU A 233 -8.02 12.21 3.54
CA LEU A 233 -9.31 12.69 4.08
C LEU A 233 -9.30 12.93 5.61
N GLN A 234 -8.20 12.58 6.30
CA GLN A 234 -7.97 12.82 7.72
C GLN A 234 -8.98 12.15 8.68
N VAL A 235 -9.64 11.09 8.22
CA VAL A 235 -10.72 10.33 8.89
C VAL A 235 -10.38 9.94 10.34
N LEU A 236 -9.12 9.61 10.62
CA LEU A 236 -8.62 9.20 11.94
C LEU A 236 -7.89 10.31 12.72
N ARG A 237 -8.13 11.59 12.38
CA ARG A 237 -7.52 12.77 13.04
C ARG A 237 -8.50 13.64 13.81
N GLY A 238 -9.81 13.34 13.73
CA GLY A 238 -10.84 13.95 14.58
C GLY A 238 -11.72 14.99 13.90
N GLY A 239 -12.75 15.43 14.61
CA GLY A 239 -13.82 16.29 14.10
C GLY A 239 -14.82 15.56 13.20
N ASP A 240 -14.32 14.77 12.25
CA ASP A 240 -15.11 14.09 11.20
C ASP A 240 -16.11 15.03 10.48
N PRO A 241 -15.65 16.21 10.00
CA PRO A 241 -16.52 17.20 9.38
C PRO A 241 -17.16 16.61 8.11
N GLY A 242 -18.48 16.51 8.12
CA GLY A 242 -19.26 15.99 7.01
C GLY A 242 -19.63 14.50 7.07
N HIS A 243 -19.33 13.78 8.16
CA HIS A 243 -19.61 12.34 8.31
C HIS A 243 -18.86 11.44 7.30
N ILE A 244 -17.62 11.80 6.98
CA ILE A 244 -16.76 11.06 6.03
C ILE A 244 -16.51 9.63 6.54
N PHE A 245 -16.32 9.48 7.86
CA PHE A 245 -16.10 8.17 8.47
C PHE A 245 -17.24 7.20 8.13
N ASP A 246 -18.49 7.57 8.42
CA ASP A 246 -19.64 6.69 8.19
C ASP A 246 -19.97 6.57 6.69
N HIS A 247 -19.66 7.57 5.86
CA HIS A 247 -19.74 7.42 4.40
C HIS A 247 -18.77 6.35 3.87
N ILE A 248 -17.52 6.32 4.35
CA ILE A 248 -16.52 5.31 3.97
C ILE A 248 -16.92 3.92 4.45
N ILE A 249 -17.46 3.81 5.66
CA ILE A 249 -18.03 2.54 6.14
C ILE A 249 -19.17 2.10 5.22
N GLY A 250 -20.09 3.00 4.85
CA GLY A 250 -21.18 2.73 3.90
C GLY A 250 -20.73 2.44 2.46
N MET A 251 -19.49 2.77 2.07
CA MET A 251 -18.89 2.30 0.81
C MET A 251 -18.35 0.87 0.93
N LEU A 252 -17.69 0.54 2.05
CA LEU A 252 -17.21 -0.81 2.33
C LEU A 252 -18.37 -1.80 2.52
N GLU A 253 -19.43 -1.40 3.24
CA GLU A 253 -20.68 -2.16 3.40
C GLU A 253 -21.30 -2.50 2.04
N ARG A 254 -21.58 -1.50 1.20
CA ARG A 254 -22.14 -1.70 -0.15
C ARG A 254 -21.25 -2.53 -1.06
N TYR A 255 -19.93 -2.39 -0.97
CA TYR A 255 -19.02 -3.29 -1.68
C TYR A 255 -19.25 -4.75 -1.25
N MET A 256 -19.29 -5.03 0.04
CA MET A 256 -19.50 -6.40 0.55
C MET A 256 -20.90 -6.96 0.29
N THR A 257 -21.95 -6.13 0.28
CA THR A 257 -23.34 -6.61 0.11
C THR A 257 -23.84 -6.60 -1.34
N GLU A 258 -23.45 -5.61 -2.15
CA GLU A 258 -23.97 -5.43 -3.53
C GLU A 258 -23.01 -5.99 -4.60
N ARG A 259 -21.69 -5.97 -4.33
CA ARG A 259 -20.65 -6.17 -5.36
C ARG A 259 -19.87 -7.47 -5.18
N VAL A 260 -19.65 -7.90 -3.94
CA VAL A 260 -19.05 -9.20 -3.63
C VAL A 260 -20.00 -10.33 -4.00
N ARG A 261 -19.81 -10.86 -5.21
CA ARG A 261 -20.54 -12.02 -5.70
C ARG A 261 -19.82 -13.30 -5.23
N PRO A 262 -20.53 -14.37 -4.86
CA PRO A 262 -19.93 -15.68 -4.61
C PRO A 262 -18.99 -16.09 -5.77
N PRO A 263 -17.93 -16.87 -5.49
CA PRO A 263 -17.11 -17.46 -6.56
C PRO A 263 -18.01 -18.26 -7.51
N PRO A 264 -17.62 -18.44 -8.79
CA PRO A 264 -18.49 -19.11 -9.76
C PRO A 264 -18.98 -20.44 -9.21
N ASN A 265 -20.26 -20.78 -9.40
CA ASN A 265 -20.80 -22.10 -9.04
C ASN A 265 -20.19 -23.16 -9.98
N VAL A 266 -18.96 -23.54 -9.67
CA VAL A 266 -18.31 -24.68 -10.27
C VAL A 266 -19.11 -25.92 -9.87
N SER A 267 -19.49 -26.74 -10.83
CA SER A 267 -20.22 -27.99 -10.59
C SER A 267 -19.52 -28.83 -9.53
N SER A 268 -20.28 -29.51 -8.67
CA SER A 268 -19.86 -30.12 -7.39
C SER A 268 -18.69 -31.12 -7.44
N SER A 269 -18.17 -31.48 -8.62
CA SER A 269 -16.95 -32.26 -8.82
C SER A 269 -15.65 -31.44 -8.76
N ASN A 270 -15.70 -30.13 -9.04
CA ASN A 270 -14.52 -29.31 -9.33
C ASN A 270 -14.44 -28.14 -8.33
N SER A 271 -13.30 -27.96 -7.66
CA SER A 271 -13.05 -26.78 -6.84
C SER A 271 -12.77 -25.53 -7.69
N SER A 272 -12.88 -24.34 -7.09
CA SER A 272 -12.33 -23.10 -7.66
C SER A 272 -10.89 -23.32 -8.16
N PRO A 273 -10.48 -22.74 -9.31
CA PRO A 273 -9.08 -22.77 -9.78
C PRO A 273 -8.06 -22.26 -8.77
N LEU A 274 -8.49 -21.38 -7.85
CA LEU A 274 -7.68 -20.84 -6.76
C LEU A 274 -8.13 -21.36 -5.38
N GLY A 275 -8.99 -22.38 -5.31
CA GLY A 275 -9.49 -22.99 -4.07
C GLY A 275 -8.42 -23.68 -3.21
N LYS A 276 -7.22 -23.90 -3.75
CA LYS A 276 -6.03 -24.31 -3.00
C LYS A 276 -5.02 -23.16 -2.76
N THR A 277 -5.52 -21.93 -2.69
CA THR A 277 -4.73 -20.75 -2.32
C THR A 277 -5.01 -20.38 -0.86
N ILE A 278 -3.96 -20.08 -0.10
CA ILE A 278 -4.09 -19.34 1.17
C ILE A 278 -3.87 -17.85 0.90
N GLY A 279 -4.85 -17.01 1.27
CA GLY A 279 -4.64 -15.57 1.44
C GLY A 279 -4.03 -15.26 2.80
N MET A 280 -2.86 -14.64 2.82
CA MET A 280 -2.12 -14.30 4.03
C MET A 280 -2.16 -12.78 4.24
N ILE A 281 -2.97 -12.33 5.18
CA ILE A 281 -3.17 -10.91 5.48
C ILE A 281 -2.20 -10.51 6.61
N ALA A 282 -1.21 -9.67 6.30
CA ALA A 282 -0.30 -9.13 7.30
C ALA A 282 -0.97 -7.96 8.04
N PHE A 283 -1.51 -8.25 9.22
CA PHE A 283 -2.50 -7.39 9.88
C PHE A 283 -1.88 -6.41 10.89
N ALA A 284 -2.13 -5.12 10.70
CA ALA A 284 -1.90 -4.07 11.69
C ALA A 284 -3.17 -3.23 11.85
N PRO A 285 -3.73 -3.04 13.07
CA PRO A 285 -4.96 -2.27 13.27
C PRO A 285 -4.72 -0.76 13.17
N TYR A 286 -5.72 -0.02 12.67
CA TYR A 286 -5.65 1.43 12.57
C TYR A 286 -5.81 2.09 13.94
N LYS A 287 -4.79 2.88 14.30
CA LYS A 287 -4.74 3.65 15.55
C LYS A 287 -5.04 5.12 15.27
N THR A 288 -6.06 5.66 15.93
CA THR A 288 -6.38 7.09 15.92
C THR A 288 -5.25 7.87 16.59
N ARG A 289 -4.73 8.90 15.92
CA ARG A 289 -3.52 9.61 16.37
C ARG A 289 -3.76 10.62 17.49
N ILE A 290 -5.02 10.94 17.77
CA ILE A 290 -5.44 11.96 18.72
C ILE A 290 -6.56 11.35 19.58
N GLN A 291 -6.18 10.76 20.72
CA GLN A 291 -7.10 10.12 21.68
C GLN A 291 -8.25 11.05 22.10
N LYS A 292 -8.04 12.37 22.12
CA LYS A 292 -9.09 13.37 22.41
C LYS A 292 -10.33 13.28 21.49
N HIS A 293 -10.20 12.68 20.30
CA HIS A 293 -11.29 12.55 19.33
C HIS A 293 -11.80 11.12 19.13
N ASP A 294 -11.18 10.14 19.80
CA ASP A 294 -11.52 8.71 19.75
C ASP A 294 -10.91 8.01 20.98
N PRO A 295 -11.38 8.33 22.21
CA PRO A 295 -10.69 7.95 23.45
C PRO A 295 -10.62 6.44 23.64
N ASP A 296 -11.67 5.74 23.23
CA ASP A 296 -11.81 4.28 23.33
C ASP A 296 -11.26 3.55 22.09
N GLY A 297 -10.67 4.28 21.13
CA GLY A 297 -10.19 3.72 19.85
C GLY A 297 -11.30 3.19 18.93
N ALA A 298 -12.57 3.53 19.19
CA ALA A 298 -13.75 2.98 18.53
C ALA A 298 -13.78 3.25 17.02
N LYS A 299 -13.41 4.45 16.56
CA LYS A 299 -13.30 4.76 15.12
C LYS A 299 -12.15 3.99 14.48
N GLY A 300 -11.00 3.90 15.13
CA GLY A 300 -9.88 3.05 14.68
C GLY A 300 -10.29 1.58 14.54
N ARG A 301 -10.97 1.04 15.56
CA ARG A 301 -11.48 -0.34 15.62
C ARG A 301 -12.52 -0.61 14.53
N LYS A 302 -13.55 0.23 14.38
CA LYS A 302 -14.62 0.05 13.37
C LYS A 302 -14.03 0.12 11.95
N LEU A 303 -13.18 1.10 11.62
CA LEU A 303 -12.55 1.15 10.29
C LEU A 303 -11.67 -0.08 10.02
N THR A 304 -10.90 -0.55 11.01
CA THR A 304 -10.09 -1.77 10.90
C THR A 304 -10.96 -2.99 10.59
N ALA A 305 -12.07 -3.17 11.31
CA ALA A 305 -12.96 -4.31 11.13
C ALA A 305 -13.61 -4.32 9.73
N TYR A 306 -14.18 -3.20 9.28
CA TYR A 306 -14.81 -3.08 7.96
C TYR A 306 -13.80 -3.20 6.81
N SER A 307 -12.58 -2.67 6.97
CA SER A 307 -11.49 -2.79 6.00
C SER A 307 -11.02 -4.24 5.84
N LEU A 308 -10.79 -4.93 6.97
CA LEU A 308 -10.40 -6.35 6.98
C LEU A 308 -11.53 -7.23 6.43
N ALA A 309 -12.78 -6.94 6.77
CA ALA A 309 -13.96 -7.62 6.23
C ALA A 309 -14.01 -7.50 4.70
N ALA A 310 -13.91 -6.28 4.15
CA ALA A 310 -13.93 -6.06 2.71
C ALA A 310 -12.74 -6.73 1.99
N THR A 311 -11.56 -6.73 2.62
CA THR A 311 -10.37 -7.46 2.14
C THR A 311 -10.67 -8.96 2.06
N ILE A 312 -11.12 -9.59 3.14
CA ILE A 312 -11.48 -11.02 3.18
C ILE A 312 -12.57 -11.36 2.15
N ALA A 313 -13.58 -10.49 2.00
CA ALA A 313 -14.67 -10.65 1.04
C ALA A 313 -14.19 -10.65 -0.42
N SER A 314 -13.16 -9.85 -0.75
CA SER A 314 -12.52 -9.88 -2.07
C SER A 314 -11.82 -11.23 -2.36
N LEU A 315 -11.19 -11.84 -1.34
CA LEU A 315 -10.56 -13.15 -1.46
C LEU A 315 -11.59 -14.29 -1.60
N TYR A 316 -12.74 -14.14 -0.93
CA TYR A 316 -13.90 -15.04 -1.06
C TYR A 316 -14.48 -15.02 -2.48
N GLN A 317 -14.67 -13.85 -3.09
CA GLN A 317 -15.15 -13.70 -4.47
C GLN A 317 -14.25 -14.39 -5.51
N VAL A 318 -12.93 -14.32 -5.29
CA VAL A 318 -11.91 -15.01 -6.11
C VAL A 318 -11.88 -16.52 -5.85
N GLY A 319 -12.51 -16.97 -4.75
CA GLY A 319 -12.65 -18.38 -4.40
C GLY A 319 -11.36 -18.99 -3.86
N PHE A 320 -10.67 -18.28 -2.96
CA PHE A 320 -9.60 -18.86 -2.14
C PHE A 320 -10.17 -19.88 -1.14
N GLY A 321 -9.37 -20.90 -0.78
CA GLY A 321 -9.80 -21.92 0.18
C GLY A 321 -9.55 -21.56 1.64
N ARG A 322 -8.60 -20.66 1.90
CA ARG A 322 -8.25 -20.24 3.26
C ARG A 322 -7.76 -18.80 3.32
N VAL A 323 -8.05 -18.11 4.41
CA VAL A 323 -7.45 -16.83 4.77
C VAL A 323 -6.82 -16.93 6.16
N VAL A 324 -5.56 -16.51 6.27
CA VAL A 324 -4.80 -16.44 7.52
C VAL A 324 -4.47 -14.99 7.81
N VAL A 325 -5.08 -14.43 8.85
CA VAL A 325 -4.82 -13.08 9.34
C VAL A 325 -3.70 -13.16 10.37
N VAL A 326 -2.55 -12.57 10.09
CA VAL A 326 -1.35 -12.64 10.93
C VAL A 326 -1.17 -11.35 11.71
N GLY A 327 -1.32 -11.43 13.04
CA GLY A 327 -1.09 -10.32 13.97
C GLY A 327 0.08 -10.58 14.91
N VAL A 328 0.29 -9.64 15.85
CA VAL A 328 1.40 -9.66 16.82
C VAL A 328 0.97 -9.25 18.24
N ASN A 329 -0.12 -8.48 18.37
CA ASN A 329 -0.67 -8.05 19.66
C ASN A 329 -1.81 -8.99 20.08
N ASP A 330 -1.99 -9.24 21.39
CA ASP A 330 -3.06 -10.10 21.91
C ASP A 330 -4.46 -9.61 21.48
N HIS A 331 -4.63 -8.29 21.41
CA HIS A 331 -5.88 -7.64 21.02
C HIS A 331 -6.17 -7.69 19.51
N ASP A 332 -5.20 -8.05 18.65
CA ASP A 332 -5.40 -8.09 17.20
C ASP A 332 -6.55 -9.03 16.82
N MET A 333 -6.72 -10.15 17.53
CA MET A 333 -7.80 -11.11 17.28
C MET A 333 -9.19 -10.49 17.41
N SER A 334 -9.38 -9.51 18.31
CA SER A 334 -10.69 -8.87 18.49
C SER A 334 -11.17 -8.12 17.23
N HIS A 335 -10.24 -7.50 16.50
CA HIS A 335 -10.54 -6.87 15.21
C HIS A 335 -10.86 -7.90 14.12
N VAL A 336 -10.27 -9.11 14.18
CA VAL A 336 -10.59 -10.22 13.26
C VAL A 336 -11.97 -10.80 13.57
N GLN A 337 -12.32 -10.94 14.85
CA GLN A 337 -13.66 -11.33 15.28
C GLN A 337 -14.71 -10.31 14.83
N ASP A 338 -14.47 -9.00 15.02
CA ASP A 338 -15.35 -7.95 14.51
C ASP A 338 -15.52 -8.04 12.98
N ALA A 339 -14.42 -8.20 12.23
CA ALA A 339 -14.44 -8.31 10.78
C ALA A 339 -15.26 -9.52 10.30
N VAL A 340 -15.13 -10.68 10.95
CA VAL A 340 -15.91 -11.87 10.60
C VAL A 340 -17.37 -11.75 11.04
N ASN A 341 -17.66 -11.09 12.17
CA ASN A 341 -19.02 -10.79 12.59
C ASN A 341 -19.76 -9.85 11.60
N ILE A 342 -19.04 -8.99 10.88
CA ILE A 342 -19.59 -8.20 9.75
C ILE A 342 -19.87 -9.09 8.54
N LEU A 343 -19.00 -10.06 8.24
CA LEU A 343 -19.14 -10.94 7.06
C LEU A 343 -20.16 -12.06 7.22
N LEU A 344 -20.40 -12.55 8.45
CA LEU A 344 -21.34 -13.64 8.70
C LEU A 344 -22.74 -13.31 8.11
N PRO A 345 -23.43 -12.21 8.46
CA PRO A 345 -24.74 -11.86 7.87
C PRO A 345 -24.76 -11.66 6.35
N ILE A 346 -23.60 -11.47 5.71
CA ILE A 346 -23.46 -11.22 4.27
C ILE A 346 -23.35 -12.55 3.49
N PHE A 347 -22.75 -13.58 4.09
CA PHE A 347 -22.56 -14.89 3.45
C PHE A 347 -23.42 -16.02 4.03
N ASP A 348 -24.04 -15.83 5.19
CA ASP A 348 -24.81 -16.87 5.87
C ASP A 348 -26.30 -16.90 5.52
N GLY A 349 -26.71 -18.03 4.95
CA GLY A 349 -27.95 -18.70 5.33
C GLY A 349 -27.76 -19.71 6.47
N GLN A 350 -26.58 -19.80 7.11
CA GLN A 350 -26.31 -20.71 8.23
C GLN A 350 -26.05 -19.95 9.54
N LYS A 351 -25.59 -20.67 10.57
CA LYS A 351 -25.44 -20.13 11.93
C LYS A 351 -23.96 -19.95 12.23
N ALA A 352 -23.63 -18.79 12.81
CA ALA A 352 -22.32 -18.54 13.40
C ALA A 352 -21.85 -19.74 14.24
N PRO A 353 -20.59 -20.20 14.07
CA PRO A 353 -20.13 -21.43 14.71
C PRO A 353 -20.20 -21.30 16.23
N SER A 354 -20.87 -22.25 16.89
CA SER A 354 -21.01 -22.23 18.35
C SER A 354 -19.63 -22.29 19.02
N GLU A 355 -19.39 -21.44 20.03
CA GLU A 355 -18.11 -21.24 20.74
C GLU A 355 -17.63 -22.44 21.60
N LYS A 356 -17.91 -23.67 21.17
CA LYS A 356 -17.55 -24.92 21.85
C LYS A 356 -16.08 -25.27 21.68
N ASN A 357 -15.20 -24.42 22.22
CA ASN A 357 -13.82 -24.76 22.62
C ASN A 357 -13.24 -23.64 23.49
N HIS A 358 -13.51 -23.65 24.80
CA HIS A 358 -12.87 -22.77 25.79
C HIS A 358 -11.41 -23.17 26.12
N GLY A 359 -10.66 -23.66 25.13
CA GLY A 359 -9.22 -23.85 25.25
C GLY A 359 -8.48 -22.53 25.05
N HIS A 360 -7.39 -22.31 25.78
CA HIS A 360 -6.50 -21.16 25.57
C HIS A 360 -5.85 -21.12 24.17
N ASP A 361 -5.97 -22.19 23.38
CA ASP A 361 -5.42 -22.32 22.04
C ASP A 361 -6.33 -21.65 20.98
N GLN A 362 -6.55 -20.34 21.15
CA GLN A 362 -7.55 -19.53 20.43
C GLN A 362 -7.33 -19.50 18.91
N THR A 363 -7.86 -20.52 18.25
CA THR A 363 -7.89 -20.65 16.79
C THR A 363 -9.30 -20.32 16.33
N TYR A 364 -9.55 -19.05 16.03
CA TYR A 364 -10.85 -18.60 15.53
C TYR A 364 -11.05 -19.10 14.09
N LEU A 365 -11.58 -20.32 13.95
CA LEU A 365 -11.85 -20.99 12.68
C LEU A 365 -13.31 -20.76 12.27
N VAL A 366 -13.53 -19.99 11.21
CA VAL A 366 -14.86 -19.77 10.62
C VAL A 366 -14.84 -20.21 9.16
N ARG A 367 -15.92 -20.84 8.70
CA ARG A 367 -16.14 -21.16 7.29
C ARG A 367 -17.22 -20.24 6.75
N LEU A 368 -16.94 -19.52 5.66
CA LEU A 368 -17.90 -18.63 5.02
C LEU A 368 -18.57 -19.31 3.83
N GLY A 369 -19.89 -19.25 3.80
CA GLY A 369 -20.74 -19.66 2.68
C GLY A 369 -20.54 -21.11 2.19
N THR A 370 -20.97 -21.36 0.95
CA THR A 370 -20.87 -22.67 0.29
C THR A 370 -19.47 -23.04 -0.18
N SER A 371 -18.55 -22.07 -0.27
CA SER A 371 -17.19 -22.30 -0.79
C SER A 371 -16.26 -22.98 0.23
N ASN A 372 -16.70 -23.12 1.49
CA ASN A 372 -15.91 -23.65 2.61
C ASN A 372 -14.61 -22.87 2.90
N MET A 373 -14.53 -21.58 2.51
CA MET A 373 -13.34 -20.77 2.78
C MET A 373 -13.08 -20.66 4.28
N GLU A 374 -11.96 -21.21 4.77
CA GLU A 374 -11.59 -21.18 6.18
C GLU A 374 -10.85 -19.88 6.54
N ILE A 375 -11.36 -19.11 7.49
CA ILE A 375 -10.64 -17.99 8.10
C ILE A 375 -9.95 -18.48 9.37
N ALA A 376 -8.72 -18.02 9.61
CA ALA A 376 -7.99 -18.19 10.86
C ALA A 376 -7.21 -16.92 11.23
N PHE A 377 -7.10 -16.66 12.54
CA PHE A 377 -6.13 -15.72 13.09
C PHE A 377 -4.87 -16.46 13.58
N VAL A 378 -3.69 -15.86 13.38
CA VAL A 378 -2.43 -16.30 13.98
C VAL A 378 -1.71 -15.12 14.61
N GLN A 379 -1.51 -15.17 15.92
CA GLN A 379 -0.58 -14.28 16.61
C GLN A 379 0.86 -14.82 16.49
N VAL A 380 1.80 -13.98 16.07
CA VAL A 380 3.23 -14.29 16.15
C VAL A 380 3.80 -13.76 17.47
N THR A 381 4.26 -14.70 18.31
CA THR A 381 4.86 -14.42 19.62
C THR A 381 6.39 -14.53 19.64
N ASP A 382 7.03 -15.10 18.60
CA ASP A 382 8.48 -15.23 18.52
C ASP A 382 9.14 -13.91 18.08
N PRO A 383 9.88 -13.21 18.96
CA PRO A 383 10.47 -11.91 18.63
C PRO A 383 11.58 -12.02 17.58
N ARG A 384 12.09 -13.21 17.24
CA ARG A 384 13.10 -13.38 16.18
C ARG A 384 12.53 -13.16 14.78
N TRP A 385 11.22 -13.37 14.61
CA TRP A 385 10.53 -13.22 13.33
C TRP A 385 10.27 -11.72 13.04
N ILE A 386 10.28 -10.88 14.07
CA ILE A 386 9.93 -9.46 14.06
C ILE A 386 11.22 -8.63 14.23
N SER A 387 11.70 -7.88 13.23
CA SER A 387 13.01 -7.22 13.36
C SER A 387 13.05 -6.09 14.42
N ASN A 388 14.22 -5.96 15.06
CA ASN A 388 14.40 -5.16 16.26
C ASN A 388 14.03 -3.68 16.06
N GLY A 389 12.97 -3.24 16.77
CA GLY A 389 12.63 -1.83 16.97
C GLY A 389 11.46 -1.28 16.17
N LYS A 390 10.85 -2.03 15.24
CA LYS A 390 9.65 -1.59 14.49
C LYS A 390 8.65 -2.73 14.27
N VAL A 391 8.06 -3.23 15.36
CA VAL A 391 7.17 -4.41 15.38
C VAL A 391 6.11 -4.37 14.28
N GLU A 392 5.32 -3.30 14.22
CA GLU A 392 4.24 -3.09 13.23
C GLU A 392 4.71 -3.19 11.78
N ARG A 393 5.98 -2.90 11.49
CA ARG A 393 6.55 -2.96 10.13
C ARG A 393 7.13 -4.31 9.76
N ASN A 394 7.03 -5.31 10.62
CA ASN A 394 7.62 -6.63 10.41
C ASN A 394 6.59 -7.74 10.33
N ILE A 395 5.29 -7.40 10.31
CA ILE A 395 4.22 -8.39 10.29
C ILE A 395 4.23 -9.24 9.00
N PRO A 396 4.51 -8.70 7.79
CA PRO A 396 4.70 -9.54 6.59
C PRO A 396 5.91 -10.49 6.69
N ARG A 397 7.01 -10.05 7.31
CA ARG A 397 8.18 -10.90 7.59
C ARG A 397 7.80 -12.06 8.50
N ALA A 398 7.09 -11.76 9.57
CA ALA A 398 6.60 -12.74 10.53
C ALA A 398 5.59 -13.73 9.92
N ALA A 399 4.73 -13.23 9.03
CA ALA A 399 3.80 -14.04 8.24
C ALA A 399 4.52 -15.02 7.32
N ILE A 400 5.48 -14.54 6.51
CA ILE A 400 6.28 -15.37 5.61
C ILE A 400 7.08 -16.42 6.38
N ILE A 401 7.74 -16.05 7.49
CA ILE A 401 8.50 -16.99 8.32
C ILE A 401 7.57 -18.06 8.91
N GLY A 402 6.46 -17.69 9.54
CA GLY A 402 5.54 -18.63 10.17
C GLY A 402 4.91 -19.61 9.18
N MET A 403 4.40 -19.11 8.06
CA MET A 403 3.85 -19.94 6.98
C MET A 403 4.92 -20.87 6.39
N ARG A 404 6.15 -20.39 6.16
CA ARG A 404 7.27 -21.22 5.68
C ARG A 404 7.69 -22.28 6.69
N LEU A 405 7.64 -22.00 7.99
CA LEU A 405 7.89 -23.01 9.03
C LEU A 405 6.79 -24.07 9.07
N ALA A 406 5.52 -23.68 8.95
CA ALA A 406 4.39 -24.61 8.87
C ALA A 406 4.48 -25.54 7.65
N MET A 407 4.72 -24.99 6.46
CA MET A 407 4.88 -25.76 5.21
C MET A 407 6.07 -26.73 5.23
N ASN A 408 7.14 -26.38 5.95
CA ASN A 408 8.30 -27.25 6.16
C ASN A 408 8.15 -28.21 7.35
N ARG A 409 6.97 -28.27 7.99
CA ARG A 409 6.70 -29.11 9.17
C ARG A 409 7.66 -28.85 10.35
N LYS A 410 8.08 -27.59 10.51
CA LYS A 410 9.01 -27.11 11.57
C LYS A 410 8.29 -26.50 12.77
N LEU A 411 6.96 -26.30 12.68
CA LEU A 411 6.08 -25.96 13.80
C LEU A 411 5.45 -27.22 14.38
N ASN A 412 4.85 -27.13 15.57
CA ASN A 412 4.11 -28.25 16.14
C ASN A 412 2.78 -28.50 15.38
N SER A 413 2.07 -29.58 15.68
CA SER A 413 0.83 -29.96 14.98
C SER A 413 -0.28 -28.92 15.12
N THR A 414 -0.45 -28.33 16.31
CA THR A 414 -1.46 -27.30 16.56
C THR A 414 -1.14 -26.02 15.80
N GLU A 415 0.09 -25.51 15.92
CA GLU A 415 0.57 -24.35 15.16
C GLU A 415 0.43 -24.57 13.65
N THR A 416 0.83 -25.73 13.15
CA THR A 416 0.70 -26.09 11.72
C THR A 416 -0.76 -26.07 11.28
N SER A 417 -1.70 -26.51 12.13
CA SER A 417 -3.14 -26.41 11.86
C SER A 417 -3.66 -24.97 11.87
N LYS A 418 -3.09 -24.05 12.68
CA LYS A 418 -3.46 -22.63 12.64
C LYS A 418 -3.07 -21.98 11.31
N TRP A 419 -1.88 -22.30 10.78
CA TRP A 419 -1.44 -21.81 9.47
C TRP A 419 -2.18 -22.50 8.31
N LEU A 420 -2.22 -23.83 8.29
CA LEU A 420 -2.59 -24.61 7.10
C LEU A 420 -3.97 -25.29 7.16
N GLY A 421 -4.73 -25.11 8.23
CA GLY A 421 -6.04 -25.75 8.41
C GLY A 421 -5.97 -27.23 8.75
N SER A 422 -7.14 -27.87 8.81
CA SER A 422 -7.31 -29.24 9.33
C SER A 422 -7.10 -30.36 8.30
N HIS A 423 -6.60 -30.05 7.09
CA HIS A 423 -6.45 -31.02 6.00
C HIS A 423 -5.41 -32.10 6.30
N ASN A 424 -5.74 -33.35 5.96
CA ASN A 424 -4.74 -34.43 5.87
C ASN A 424 -3.62 -34.02 4.91
N ASN A 425 -2.37 -34.03 5.38
CA ASN A 425 -1.20 -33.50 4.67
C ASN A 425 -1.36 -32.04 4.19
N ALA A 426 -1.91 -31.14 5.03
CA ALA A 426 -2.09 -29.72 4.72
C ALA A 426 -0.83 -29.03 4.13
N TRP A 427 0.38 -29.45 4.53
CA TRP A 427 1.67 -28.97 4.01
C TRP A 427 1.94 -29.29 2.52
N GLN A 428 1.16 -30.17 1.90
CA GLN A 428 1.09 -30.45 0.46
C GLN A 428 -0.21 -29.97 -0.21
N TYR A 429 -1.28 -29.74 0.56
CA TYR A 429 -2.61 -29.46 0.02
C TYR A 429 -2.71 -28.09 -0.68
N TRP A 430 -2.01 -27.09 -0.13
CA TRP A 430 -2.01 -25.71 -0.63
C TRP A 430 -0.99 -25.53 -1.76
N ASP A 431 -1.50 -25.30 -2.97
CA ASP A 431 -0.67 -25.14 -4.18
C ASP A 431 -0.11 -23.71 -4.29
N ASN A 432 -0.83 -22.70 -3.77
CA ASN A 432 -0.51 -21.27 -3.94
C ASN A 432 -0.63 -20.45 -2.64
N ILE A 433 0.10 -19.32 -2.58
CA ILE A 433 0.03 -18.33 -1.50
C ILE A 433 -0.14 -16.93 -2.09
N TYR A 434 -1.06 -16.16 -1.50
CA TYR A 434 -1.25 -14.74 -1.73
C TYR A 434 -0.83 -13.95 -0.49
N LEU A 435 -0.01 -12.91 -0.62
CA LEU A 435 0.27 -11.95 0.45
C LEU A 435 -0.58 -10.69 0.23
N THR A 436 -1.10 -10.06 1.29
CA THR A 436 -1.81 -8.77 1.22
C THR A 436 -1.85 -8.02 2.57
N GLU A 437 -2.24 -6.74 2.51
CA GLU A 437 -2.56 -5.87 3.65
C GLU A 437 -4.09 -5.89 3.96
N PRO A 438 -4.55 -5.48 5.17
CA PRO A 438 -5.96 -5.55 5.58
C PRO A 438 -6.88 -4.44 5.02
N ASP A 439 -6.42 -3.71 4.02
CA ASP A 439 -7.11 -2.60 3.34
C ASP A 439 -6.87 -2.61 1.82
N THR A 440 -6.72 -3.81 1.28
CA THR A 440 -6.27 -4.05 -0.08
C THR A 440 -7.29 -4.98 -0.77
N ILE A 441 -8.22 -4.37 -1.48
CA ILE A 441 -9.37 -5.04 -2.09
C ILE A 441 -8.94 -5.67 -3.41
N LEU A 442 -8.99 -7.00 -3.49
CA LEU A 442 -8.53 -7.78 -4.64
C LEU A 442 -9.55 -7.79 -5.79
N HIS A 443 -9.08 -7.42 -6.98
CA HIS A 443 -9.84 -7.51 -8.24
C HIS A 443 -9.13 -8.43 -9.23
N ILE A 444 -9.85 -9.46 -9.68
CA ILE A 444 -9.44 -10.36 -10.75
C ILE A 444 -10.64 -10.55 -11.70
N ARG A 445 -10.40 -10.44 -13.02
CA ARG A 445 -11.39 -10.79 -14.05
C ARG A 445 -11.72 -12.28 -13.94
N ARG A 446 -12.95 -12.60 -13.51
CA ARG A 446 -13.36 -13.97 -13.10
C ARG A 446 -13.21 -15.00 -14.22
N GLU A 447 -13.39 -14.56 -15.46
CA GLU A 447 -13.23 -15.30 -16.69
C GLU A 447 -11.80 -15.87 -16.88
N LEU A 448 -10.79 -15.28 -16.22
CA LEU A 448 -9.40 -15.71 -16.30
C LEU A 448 -8.93 -16.62 -15.16
N LEU A 449 -9.72 -16.89 -14.12
CA LEU A 449 -9.26 -17.62 -12.91
C LEU A 449 -8.56 -18.96 -13.22
N THR A 450 -9.02 -19.69 -14.23
CA THR A 450 -8.37 -20.92 -14.71
C THR A 450 -6.95 -20.66 -15.25
N LYS A 451 -6.74 -19.55 -15.96
CA LYS A 451 -5.45 -19.12 -16.50
C LYS A 451 -4.48 -18.63 -15.44
N PHE A 452 -4.95 -18.02 -14.35
CA PHE A 452 -4.13 -17.78 -13.17
C PHE A 452 -3.65 -19.11 -12.57
N GLY A 453 -4.55 -20.09 -12.44
CA GLY A 453 -4.19 -21.44 -11.98
C GLY A 453 -3.18 -22.16 -12.89
N GLU A 454 -3.24 -21.94 -14.21
CA GLU A 454 -2.23 -22.44 -15.17
C GLU A 454 -0.87 -21.74 -14.95
N ALA A 455 -0.82 -20.41 -15.01
CA ALA A 455 0.39 -19.60 -14.84
C ALA A 455 1.14 -19.89 -13.52
N LEU A 456 0.41 -20.11 -12.43
CA LEU A 456 1.00 -20.45 -11.13
C LEU A 456 1.60 -21.87 -11.13
N ARG A 457 0.98 -22.84 -11.80
CA ARG A 457 1.56 -24.19 -11.98
C ARG A 457 2.81 -24.17 -12.85
N GLU A 458 2.89 -23.25 -13.81
CA GLU A 458 4.08 -23.01 -14.65
C GLU A 458 5.25 -22.34 -13.91
N GLY A 459 5.06 -21.93 -12.64
CA GLY A 459 6.13 -21.35 -11.82
C GLY A 459 6.27 -19.85 -11.91
N LEU A 460 5.27 -19.14 -12.47
CA LEU A 460 5.21 -17.69 -12.50
C LEU A 460 4.81 -17.12 -11.12
N SER A 461 5.34 -15.93 -10.82
CA SER A 461 4.95 -15.10 -9.69
C SER A 461 4.15 -13.91 -10.23
N LEU A 462 2.88 -13.80 -9.86
CA LEU A 462 1.98 -12.77 -10.36
C LEU A 462 1.92 -11.62 -9.35
N PHE A 463 2.00 -10.38 -9.84
CA PHE A 463 1.92 -9.17 -9.03
C PHE A 463 0.78 -8.27 -9.53
N PRO A 464 -0.16 -7.84 -8.66
CA PRO A 464 -1.29 -7.00 -9.05
C PRO A 464 -0.87 -5.55 -9.27
N HIS A 465 -1.59 -4.85 -10.14
CA HIS A 465 -1.52 -3.39 -10.19
C HIS A 465 -2.13 -2.77 -8.94
N ARG A 466 -1.32 -2.09 -8.12
CA ARG A 466 -1.82 -1.37 -6.95
C ARG A 466 -2.43 -0.03 -7.37
N LEU A 467 -3.72 -0.06 -7.68
CA LEU A 467 -4.51 1.13 -7.95
C LEU A 467 -4.44 2.05 -6.73
N HIS A 468 -4.46 3.35 -6.98
CA HIS A 468 -4.45 4.31 -5.89
C HIS A 468 -5.66 5.23 -5.86
N PRO A 469 -6.65 4.92 -5.01
CA PRO A 469 -7.78 5.80 -4.77
C PRO A 469 -7.34 7.20 -4.33
N LEU A 470 -7.82 8.18 -5.08
CA LEU A 470 -7.65 9.60 -4.85
C LEU A 470 -8.97 10.13 -4.27
N PRO A 471 -8.95 10.89 -3.16
CA PRO A 471 -10.19 11.49 -2.69
C PRO A 471 -10.76 12.43 -3.75
N HIS A 472 -11.99 12.20 -4.16
CA HIS A 472 -12.70 12.96 -5.19
C HIS A 472 -14.06 13.41 -4.65
N GLU A 473 -14.55 14.57 -5.06
CA GLU A 473 -15.81 15.15 -4.58
C GLU A 473 -17.02 14.22 -4.83
N SER A 474 -16.99 13.42 -5.91
CA SER A 474 -17.99 12.38 -6.20
C SER A 474 -18.00 11.18 -5.23
N ASP A 475 -16.96 11.02 -4.41
CA ASP A 475 -16.78 9.89 -3.48
C ASP A 475 -17.09 10.29 -2.03
N LEU A 476 -17.75 11.44 -1.86
CA LEU A 476 -17.96 12.10 -0.59
C LEU A 476 -19.45 12.40 -0.37
N PRO A 477 -19.88 12.53 0.90
CA PRO A 477 -21.21 13.05 1.19
C PRO A 477 -21.33 14.49 0.68
N THR A 478 -22.53 14.89 0.26
CA THR A 478 -22.84 16.20 -0.35
C THR A 478 -22.83 17.36 0.66
N ASN A 479 -21.78 17.44 1.49
CA ASN A 479 -21.68 18.32 2.64
C ASN A 479 -20.53 19.32 2.47
N HIS A 480 -20.88 20.58 2.19
CA HIS A 480 -19.94 21.66 1.91
C HIS A 480 -19.06 22.09 3.11
N SER A 481 -19.15 21.45 4.28
CA SER A 481 -18.29 21.74 5.44
C SER A 481 -16.89 21.10 5.36
N LEU A 482 -16.65 20.18 4.43
CA LEU A 482 -15.34 19.55 4.26
C LEU A 482 -14.36 20.49 3.54
N ASN A 483 -13.16 20.67 4.10
CA ASN A 483 -12.06 21.41 3.49
C ASN A 483 -11.77 20.92 2.05
N PRO A 484 -11.98 21.75 1.00
CA PRO A 484 -11.72 21.37 -0.39
C PRO A 484 -10.26 21.04 -0.70
N GLY A 485 -9.32 21.38 0.19
CA GLY A 485 -7.93 20.94 0.10
C GLY A 485 -7.70 19.45 0.36
N LEU A 486 -8.73 18.67 0.70
CA LEU A 486 -8.62 17.24 1.00
C LEU A 486 -9.12 16.32 -0.12
N TYR A 487 -9.68 16.87 -1.21
CA TYR A 487 -10.22 16.11 -2.33
C TYR A 487 -10.03 16.83 -3.68
N LEU A 488 -10.12 16.07 -4.76
CA LEU A 488 -10.17 16.58 -6.13
C LEU A 488 -11.60 17.06 -6.43
N PRO A 489 -11.78 18.26 -6.99
CA PRO A 489 -13.09 18.84 -7.24
C PRO A 489 -13.73 18.22 -8.50
N ASP A 490 -15.07 18.05 -8.51
CA ASP A 490 -15.81 17.43 -9.62
C ASP A 490 -16.02 18.39 -10.81
N VAL A 491 -14.91 18.90 -11.36
CA VAL A 491 -14.88 20.00 -12.33
C VAL A 491 -13.79 19.82 -13.39
N GLY A 492 -14.03 20.40 -14.57
CA GLY A 492 -13.02 20.52 -15.62
C GLY A 492 -12.50 19.17 -16.10
N HIS A 493 -11.21 18.88 -15.86
CA HIS A 493 -10.61 17.59 -16.21
C HIS A 493 -11.07 16.46 -15.27
N PHE A 494 -11.16 16.73 -13.96
CA PHE A 494 -11.39 15.69 -12.95
C PHE A 494 -12.81 15.09 -13.01
N ALA A 495 -13.80 15.89 -13.42
CA ALA A 495 -15.17 15.43 -13.67
C ALA A 495 -15.31 14.30 -14.72
N ASN A 496 -14.30 14.07 -15.57
CA ASN A 496 -14.34 13.04 -16.61
C ASN A 496 -13.96 11.66 -16.05
N ILE A 497 -14.73 11.18 -15.07
CA ILE A 497 -14.53 9.87 -14.45
C ILE A 497 -15.01 8.77 -15.40
N VAL A 498 -14.10 7.86 -15.77
CA VAL A 498 -14.39 6.68 -16.58
C VAL A 498 -14.69 5.47 -15.68
N THR A 499 -15.85 4.82 -15.88
CA THR A 499 -16.14 3.53 -15.23
C THR A 499 -15.53 2.37 -16.03
N ILE A 500 -14.81 1.50 -15.33
CA ILE A 500 -14.21 0.27 -15.86
C ILE A 500 -14.98 -0.94 -15.30
N THR A 501 -15.49 -1.81 -16.18
CA THR A 501 -16.26 -3.00 -15.81
C THR A 501 -15.37 -4.24 -15.75
N THR A 502 -15.41 -5.00 -14.64
CA THR A 502 -14.49 -6.14 -14.43
C THR A 502 -14.95 -7.46 -15.06
N SER A 503 -16.19 -7.55 -15.55
CA SER A 503 -16.74 -8.75 -16.19
C SER A 503 -17.30 -8.46 -17.57
N THR A 504 -17.09 -9.42 -18.47
CA THR A 504 -17.63 -9.46 -19.84
C THR A 504 -19.00 -10.11 -19.93
N ASN A 505 -19.48 -10.71 -18.83
CA ASN A 505 -20.72 -11.47 -18.76
C ASN A 505 -21.82 -10.67 -18.03
N THR A 506 -22.03 -9.41 -18.43
CA THR A 506 -23.30 -8.74 -18.15
C THR A 506 -24.39 -9.47 -18.95
N GLU A 507 -25.18 -10.26 -18.22
CA GLU A 507 -26.55 -10.59 -18.62
C GLU A 507 -27.20 -9.33 -19.18
N LYS A 508 -27.76 -9.43 -20.40
CA LYS A 508 -28.09 -8.30 -21.29
C LYS A 508 -28.24 -6.97 -20.53
N PRO A 509 -27.31 -5.99 -20.67
CA PRO A 509 -27.52 -4.70 -20.05
C PRO A 509 -28.87 -4.15 -20.52
N ASP A 510 -29.73 -3.77 -19.57
CA ASP A 510 -31.07 -3.31 -19.88
C ASP A 510 -31.00 -2.23 -20.96
N ALA A 511 -31.72 -2.45 -22.07
CA ALA A 511 -31.44 -1.86 -23.38
C ALA A 511 -31.85 -0.36 -23.50
N LEU A 512 -31.77 0.36 -22.39
CA LEU A 512 -32.15 1.75 -22.20
C LEU A 512 -30.96 2.66 -21.83
N ASP A 513 -29.77 2.10 -21.55
CA ASP A 513 -28.54 2.88 -21.31
C ASP A 513 -27.36 2.46 -22.22
N GLU A 514 -27.59 2.45 -23.54
CA GLU A 514 -26.49 2.46 -24.53
C GLU A 514 -25.61 3.73 -24.44
N SER A 515 -25.98 4.71 -23.61
CA SER A 515 -25.25 5.97 -23.42
C SER A 515 -24.04 5.81 -22.49
N ARG A 516 -24.14 4.94 -21.48
CA ARG A 516 -23.01 4.54 -20.63
C ARG A 516 -22.04 3.68 -21.42
N SER A 517 -21.05 4.35 -22.01
CA SER A 517 -19.94 3.66 -22.65
C SER A 517 -18.91 3.20 -21.60
N ASP A 518 -19.29 2.17 -20.84
CA ASP A 518 -18.40 1.48 -19.91
C ASP A 518 -17.17 0.91 -20.66
N TYR A 519 -16.01 0.99 -20.01
CA TYR A 519 -14.74 0.55 -20.58
C TYR A 519 -14.41 -0.84 -20.03
N ALA A 520 -14.12 -1.79 -20.92
CA ALA A 520 -13.84 -3.18 -20.56
C ALA A 520 -12.46 -3.37 -19.91
N SER A 521 -11.52 -2.46 -20.16
CA SER A 521 -10.09 -2.64 -19.86
C SER A 521 -9.40 -1.34 -19.46
N CYS A 522 -8.25 -1.47 -18.80
CA CYS A 522 -7.33 -0.39 -18.43
C CYS A 522 -5.92 -0.82 -18.88
N CYS A 523 -5.62 -0.54 -20.14
CA CYS A 523 -4.44 -1.06 -20.83
C CYS A 523 -3.21 -0.24 -20.48
N ASP A 524 -2.15 -0.92 -20.06
CA ASP A 524 -0.93 -0.29 -19.58
C ASP A 524 -0.26 0.59 -20.66
N ASP A 525 0.03 1.84 -20.33
CA ASP A 525 0.71 2.83 -21.21
C ASP A 525 2.24 2.63 -21.17
N GLY A 526 2.67 1.37 -21.00
CA GLY A 526 4.06 0.95 -20.91
C GLY A 526 4.90 1.81 -19.95
N HIS A 527 5.94 2.42 -20.49
CA HIS A 527 6.83 3.33 -19.77
C HIS A 527 6.29 4.76 -19.57
N ALA A 528 4.99 5.03 -19.64
CA ALA A 528 4.43 6.36 -19.38
C ALA A 528 4.19 6.64 -17.88
N TRP A 529 4.81 7.73 -17.38
CA TRP A 529 4.68 8.22 -16.00
C TRP A 529 4.51 9.75 -15.98
N PRO A 530 3.52 10.32 -16.69
CA PRO A 530 3.54 11.74 -17.06
C PRO A 530 3.47 12.72 -15.88
N GLY A 531 3.01 12.30 -14.69
CA GLY A 531 3.07 13.10 -13.46
C GLY A 531 4.38 12.96 -12.66
N ASP A 532 5.18 11.94 -12.95
CA ASP A 532 6.50 11.66 -12.36
C ASP A 532 7.61 12.39 -13.15
N ASP A 533 7.36 12.72 -14.43
CA ASP A 533 8.28 13.47 -15.28
C ASP A 533 8.59 14.87 -14.71
N GLY A 534 9.88 15.22 -14.69
CA GLY A 534 10.38 16.44 -14.04
C GLY A 534 10.00 16.56 -12.55
N TRP A 535 9.66 15.47 -11.86
CA TRP A 535 9.33 15.52 -10.43
C TRP A 535 10.60 15.50 -9.56
N GLU A 536 11.10 16.69 -9.25
CA GLU A 536 12.00 16.87 -8.12
C GLU A 536 11.19 16.87 -6.81
N ARG A 537 11.72 16.21 -5.77
CA ARG A 537 11.14 16.13 -4.41
C ARG A 537 11.28 17.45 -3.63
N LYS A 538 10.74 18.53 -4.19
CA LYS A 538 10.62 19.83 -3.55
C LYS A 538 9.53 19.81 -2.46
N ASP A 539 9.73 20.61 -1.42
CA ASP A 539 8.73 20.95 -0.42
C ASP A 539 8.12 19.77 0.38
N GLY A 540 8.93 18.74 0.65
CA GLY A 540 8.65 17.70 1.66
C GLY A 540 7.52 16.71 1.34
N CYS A 541 6.87 16.81 0.18
CA CYS A 541 5.83 15.90 -0.26
C CYS A 541 6.42 14.52 -0.59
N ARG A 542 5.77 13.42 -0.16
CA ARG A 542 6.38 12.07 -0.17
C ARG A 542 6.01 11.21 -1.39
N PRO A 543 4.72 10.91 -1.68
CA PRO A 543 4.29 10.57 -3.04
C PRO A 543 4.21 11.82 -3.92
N TRP A 544 4.44 11.68 -5.22
CA TRP A 544 4.30 12.78 -6.19
C TRP A 544 2.87 13.31 -6.27
N TRP A 545 1.88 12.42 -6.15
CA TRP A 545 0.46 12.75 -6.29
C TRP A 545 -0.15 13.41 -5.04
N THR A 546 0.46 13.31 -3.85
CA THR A 546 -0.10 13.98 -2.64
C THR A 546 0.24 15.47 -2.54
N CYS A 547 1.04 16.01 -3.48
CA CYS A 547 1.52 17.39 -3.43
C CYS A 547 0.40 18.41 -3.27
N GLY A 548 -0.70 18.28 -4.02
CA GLY A 548 -1.83 19.21 -3.93
C GLY A 548 -2.52 19.18 -2.56
N PHE A 549 -2.93 17.99 -2.10
CA PHE A 549 -3.64 17.84 -0.81
C PHE A 549 -2.83 18.28 0.42
N HIS A 550 -1.50 18.30 0.34
CA HIS A 550 -0.65 18.79 1.44
C HIS A 550 -0.44 20.31 1.41
N ARG A 551 -0.58 20.96 0.24
CA ARG A 551 -0.37 22.40 0.02
C ARG A 551 -1.64 23.24 0.20
N ILE A 552 -2.72 22.65 0.70
CA ILE A 552 -4.04 23.30 0.88
C ILE A 552 -4.53 23.08 2.31
N ARG A 553 -3.78 23.66 3.24
CA ARG A 553 -4.38 24.22 4.44
C ARG A 553 -4.80 25.64 4.07
N PHE A 554 -6.07 25.85 3.76
CA PHE A 554 -6.64 27.19 3.80
C PHE A 554 -6.55 27.63 5.26
N ASP A 555 -5.68 28.58 5.57
CA ASP A 555 -5.68 29.22 6.88
C ASP A 555 -7.02 29.97 7.05
N ARG A 556 -7.50 30.08 8.30
CA ARG A 556 -8.88 30.47 8.63
C ARG A 556 -9.23 31.89 8.14
N GLY A 557 -9.67 32.00 6.89
CA GLY A 557 -9.97 33.27 6.22
C GLY A 557 -9.69 33.26 4.71
N GLU A 558 -8.82 32.36 4.21
CA GLU A 558 -8.65 32.19 2.77
C GLU A 558 -9.94 31.66 2.12
N LYS A 559 -10.44 32.37 1.11
CA LYS A 559 -11.57 31.90 0.31
C LYS A 559 -11.11 30.77 -0.60
N PHE A 560 -11.96 29.75 -0.76
CA PHE A 560 -11.75 28.68 -1.72
C PHE A 560 -11.53 29.26 -3.13
N ASN A 561 -10.41 28.89 -3.76
CA ASN A 561 -10.10 29.22 -5.14
C ASN A 561 -9.87 27.92 -5.93
N GLN A 562 -10.86 27.58 -6.76
CA GLN A 562 -10.86 26.38 -7.60
C GLN A 562 -9.67 26.33 -8.57
N THR A 563 -9.26 27.47 -9.15
CA THR A 563 -8.09 27.54 -10.04
C THR A 563 -6.81 27.16 -9.30
N ALA A 564 -6.60 27.70 -8.10
CA ALA A 564 -5.45 27.37 -7.27
C ALA A 564 -5.45 25.92 -6.76
N LEU A 565 -6.62 25.28 -6.64
CA LEU A 565 -6.74 23.83 -6.39
C LEU A 565 -6.32 23.04 -7.65
N LEU A 566 -6.84 23.39 -8.83
CA LEU A 566 -6.49 22.73 -10.09
C LEU A 566 -4.98 22.83 -10.41
N GLU A 567 -4.37 24.01 -10.24
CA GLU A 567 -2.93 24.24 -10.38
C GLU A 567 -2.10 23.35 -9.43
N LYS A 568 -2.48 23.29 -8.15
CA LYS A 568 -1.83 22.43 -7.15
C LYS A 568 -1.96 20.93 -7.43
N HIS A 569 -2.86 20.54 -8.34
CA HIS A 569 -3.03 19.16 -8.84
C HIS A 569 -2.69 18.99 -10.34
N GLU A 570 -1.91 19.91 -10.95
CA GLU A 570 -1.54 19.89 -12.39
C GLU A 570 -1.07 18.49 -12.88
N ARG A 571 -0.28 17.77 -12.07
CA ARG A 571 0.31 16.47 -12.42
C ARG A 571 -0.75 15.36 -12.56
N LEU A 572 -1.90 15.49 -11.90
CA LEU A 572 -3.01 14.54 -12.03
C LEU A 572 -3.89 14.83 -13.25
N GLN A 573 -3.84 16.04 -13.83
CA GLN A 573 -4.56 16.37 -15.06
C GLN A 573 -4.01 15.62 -16.30
N LEU A 574 -2.85 14.95 -16.17
CA LEU A 574 -2.23 14.16 -17.22
C LEU A 574 -2.73 12.70 -17.27
N TYR A 575 -3.52 12.28 -16.28
CA TYR A 575 -4.09 10.94 -16.15
C TYR A 575 -5.61 10.96 -16.34
N PRO A 576 -6.22 9.91 -16.91
CA PRO A 576 -7.68 9.76 -16.86
C PRO A 576 -8.13 9.52 -15.43
N MET A 577 -9.24 10.13 -15.00
CA MET A 577 -9.91 9.73 -13.76
C MET A 577 -10.74 8.47 -14.04
N MET A 578 -10.69 7.50 -13.13
CA MET A 578 -11.22 6.15 -13.35
C MET A 578 -11.88 5.60 -12.08
N ARG A 579 -12.84 4.70 -12.22
CA ARG A 579 -13.51 3.98 -11.11
C ARG A 579 -13.78 2.54 -11.53
N LEU A 580 -13.49 1.57 -10.66
CA LEU A 580 -13.91 0.17 -10.89
C LEU A 580 -15.41 0.02 -10.57
N HIS A 581 -16.19 -0.52 -11.51
CA HIS A 581 -17.62 -0.78 -11.33
C HIS A 581 -17.88 -1.70 -10.12
N ASN A 582 -17.11 -2.79 -10.02
CA ASN A 582 -17.18 -3.76 -8.91
C ASN A 582 -16.19 -3.45 -7.78
N GLY A 583 -15.51 -2.30 -7.80
CA GLY A 583 -14.63 -1.86 -6.71
C GLY A 583 -15.39 -1.29 -5.51
N ILE A 584 -14.67 -0.69 -4.55
CA ILE A 584 -15.31 0.12 -3.49
C ILE A 584 -16.00 1.38 -4.04
N GLY A 585 -15.72 1.75 -5.29
CA GLY A 585 -16.32 2.88 -5.97
C GLY A 585 -15.62 4.22 -5.74
N ALA A 586 -14.40 4.23 -5.22
CA ALA A 586 -13.56 5.43 -5.20
C ALA A 586 -12.91 5.69 -6.58
N VAL A 587 -12.59 6.95 -6.87
CA VAL A 587 -11.85 7.37 -8.05
C VAL A 587 -10.36 7.07 -7.88
N PHE A 588 -9.69 6.59 -8.93
CA PHE A 588 -8.24 6.47 -9.05
C PHE A 588 -7.78 7.04 -10.39
N ALA A 589 -6.48 7.25 -10.57
CA ALA A 589 -5.92 7.75 -11.84
C ALA A 589 -4.64 7.05 -12.30
N SER A 590 -3.93 6.37 -11.38
CA SER A 590 -2.66 5.70 -11.65
C SER A 590 -2.45 4.52 -10.69
N THR A 591 -1.40 3.73 -10.93
CA THR A 591 -0.84 2.91 -9.85
C THR A 591 -0.23 3.79 -8.76
N ASN A 592 0.05 3.22 -7.58
CA ASN A 592 0.73 3.90 -6.46
C ASN A 592 2.06 4.59 -6.84
N HIS A 593 2.77 4.09 -7.87
CA HIS A 593 4.01 4.70 -8.36
C HIS A 593 3.81 5.69 -9.52
N GLY A 594 2.61 5.85 -10.05
CA GLY A 594 2.30 6.77 -11.15
C GLY A 594 2.39 6.20 -12.55
N ARG A 595 2.35 4.87 -12.72
CA ARG A 595 2.19 4.24 -14.05
C ARG A 595 0.83 4.66 -14.59
N ARG A 596 0.71 4.83 -15.91
CA ARG A 596 -0.55 5.18 -16.57
C ARG A 596 -1.17 3.97 -17.26
N CYS A 597 -2.49 3.95 -17.35
CA CYS A 597 -3.22 3.14 -18.32
C CYS A 597 -4.09 4.02 -19.22
N PHE A 598 -4.53 3.47 -20.34
CA PHE A 598 -5.66 3.97 -21.12
C PHE A 598 -6.88 3.07 -20.90
N PRO A 599 -8.02 3.63 -20.46
CA PRO A 599 -9.29 2.93 -20.57
C PRO A 599 -9.57 2.52 -22.02
N SER A 600 -9.84 1.23 -22.26
CA SER A 600 -10.26 0.72 -23.57
C SER A 600 -11.65 0.08 -23.51
N LYS A 601 -12.41 0.23 -24.59
CA LYS A 601 -13.70 -0.44 -24.81
C LYS A 601 -13.53 -1.88 -25.34
N SER A 602 -12.36 -2.19 -25.89
CA SER A 602 -11.94 -3.56 -26.21
C SER A 602 -11.11 -4.14 -25.07
N GLN A 603 -10.87 -5.44 -25.12
CA GLN A 603 -9.72 -6.03 -24.43
C GLN A 603 -8.42 -5.34 -24.87
N CYS A 604 -7.42 -5.34 -24.00
CA CYS A 604 -6.06 -4.95 -24.38
C CYS A 604 -5.46 -5.96 -25.35
N ILE A 605 -4.61 -5.47 -26.25
CA ILE A 605 -3.78 -6.26 -27.16
C ILE A 605 -2.43 -5.53 -27.20
N GLN A 606 -1.34 -6.26 -26.97
CA GLN A 606 0.04 -5.76 -27.02
C GLN A 606 0.62 -5.86 -28.43
#